data_AF-A0A7W8RSE5-F1
#
_entry.id   AF-A0A7W8RSE5-F1
#
_cell.length_a   1.000
_cell.length_b   1.000
_cell.length_c   1.000
_cell.angle_alpha   90.00
_cell.angle_beta   90.00
_cell.angle_gamma   90.00
#
_symmetry.space_group_name_H-M   'P 1'
#
loop_
_entity.id
_entity.type
_entity.pdbx_description
1 polymer ?
#
loop_
_entity_poly.entity_id
_entity_poly.type
_entity_poly.pdbx_seq_one_letter_code
_entity_poly.pdbx_strand_id
1 'polypeptide(L)' 'MSAKASSSWAPVFNAGLAYHITEHWGLVASVTYIPLKTTSSVIIKAADGTELGVSKADLSANPIISFLAVSYKF' A
#
# COMPACT_ATOMS: atom_id res chain seq x y z
N MET A 1 12.76 4.85 22.76
CA MET A 1 12.26 3.84 21.80
C MET A 1 12.56 4.35 20.41
N SER A 2 13.31 3.59 19.58
CA SER A 2 13.60 3.97 18.19
C SER A 2 12.84 3.01 17.28
N ALA A 3 11.81 3.52 16.61
CA ALA A 3 11.11 2.79 15.57
C ALA A 3 11.94 2.95 14.29
N LYS A 4 12.70 1.90 13.91
CA LYS A 4 13.26 1.81 12.56
C LYS A 4 12.13 1.43 11.61
N ALA A 5 11.40 2.42 11.11
CA ALA A 5 10.63 2.23 9.89
C ALA A 5 11.64 2.08 8.76
N SER A 6 11.90 0.84 8.33
CA SER A 6 12.66 0.59 7.10
C SER A 6 11.93 1.30 5.97
N SER A 7 12.56 2.32 5.37
CA SER A 7 12.03 3.07 4.24
C SER A 7 11.71 2.10 3.11
N SER A 8 10.44 1.68 3.00
CA SER A 8 9.98 0.81 1.93
C SER A 8 9.52 1.69 0.77
N TRP A 9 10.35 1.76 -0.27
CA TRP A 9 9.90 2.24 -1.56
C TRP A 9 8.95 1.20 -2.17
N ALA A 10 7.71 1.60 -2.48
CA ALA A 10 6.70 0.73 -3.06
C ALA A 10 6.12 1.39 -4.32
N PRO A 11 6.10 0.69 -5.47
CA PRO A 11 5.50 1.24 -6.68
C PRO A 11 3.97 1.32 -6.53
N VAL A 12 3.36 2.35 -7.12
CA VAL A 12 1.91 2.54 -7.15
C VAL A 12 1.47 2.64 -8.61
N PHE A 13 0.53 1.80 -9.02
CA PHE A 13 0.00 1.79 -10.38
C PHE A 13 -1.44 2.28 -10.34
N ASN A 14 -1.75 3.35 -11.08
CA ASN A 14 -3.09 3.89 -11.19
C ASN A 14 -3.57 3.84 -12.64
N ALA A 15 -4.83 3.45 -12.83
CA ALA A 15 -5.51 3.51 -14.12
C ALA A 15 -6.90 4.10 -13.91
N GLY A 16 -7.31 5.02 -14.77
CA GLY A 16 -8.60 5.68 -14.64
C GLY A 16 -9.12 6.25 -15.94
N LEU A 17 -10.41 6.57 -15.91
CA LEU A 17 -11.16 7.19 -16.99
C LEU A 17 -12.00 8.33 -16.43
N ALA A 18 -12.13 9.38 -17.23
CA ALA A 18 -13.01 10.50 -16.96
C ALA A 18 -13.94 10.67 -18.16
N TYR A 19 -15.22 10.90 -17.88
CA TYR A 19 -16.25 11.05 -18.90
C TYR A 19 -17.12 12.27 -18.59
N HIS A 20 -17.31 13.15 -19.57
CA HIS A 20 -18.26 14.25 -19.45
C HIS A 20 -19.64 13.76 -19.85
N ILE A 21 -20.57 13.76 -18.91
CA ILE A 21 -21.96 13.35 -19.13
C ILE A 21 -22.74 14.50 -19.77
N THR A 22 -22.53 15.73 -19.26
CA THR A 22 -23.11 16.98 -19.79
C THR A 22 -22.07 18.10 -19.72
N GLU A 23 -22.41 19.32 -20.15
CA GLU A 23 -21.52 20.49 -20.03
C GLU A 23 -21.07 20.78 -18.60
N HIS A 24 -21.95 20.47 -17.64
CA HIS A 24 -21.71 20.70 -16.21
C HIS A 24 -21.35 19.44 -15.44
N TRP A 25 -21.83 18.26 -15.85
CA TRP A 25 -21.67 17.03 -15.07
C TRP A 25 -20.66 16.07 -15.70
N GLY A 26 -19.73 15.56 -14.89
CA GLY A 26 -18.77 14.53 -15.27
C GLY A 26 -18.77 13.34 -14.32
N LEU A 27 -18.14 12.26 -14.75
CA LEU A 27 -17.90 11.04 -13.99
C LEU A 27 -16.41 10.71 -14.05
N VAL A 28 -15.83 10.30 -12.92
CA VAL A 28 -14.46 9.82 -12.83
C VAL A 28 -14.49 8.44 -12.18
N ALA A 29 -13.84 7.49 -12.81
CA ALA A 29 -13.62 6.15 -12.25
C ALA A 29 -12.14 5.80 -12.34
N SER A 30 -11.57 5.25 -11.27
CA SER A 30 -10.18 4.78 -11.29
C SER A 30 -9.97 3.56 -10.40
N VAL A 31 -8.93 2.81 -10.71
CA VAL A 31 -8.41 1.71 -9.92
C VAL A 31 -6.93 1.95 -9.62
N THR A 32 -6.51 1.59 -8.41
CA THR A 32 -5.12 1.68 -7.97
C THR A 32 -4.66 0.33 -7.47
N TYR A 33 -3.48 -0.09 -7.89
CA TYR A 33 -2.83 -1.33 -7.47
C TYR A 33 -1.51 -1.02 -6.75
N ILE A 34 -1.30 -1.64 -5.60
CA ILE A 34 -0.11 -1.45 -4.78
C ILE A 34 0.44 -2.82 -4.37
N PRO A 35 1.55 -3.30 -4.96
CA PRO A 35 2.19 -4.53 -4.52
C PRO A 35 3.05 -4.25 -3.28
N LEU A 36 2.62 -4.77 -2.14
CA LEU A 36 3.34 -4.65 -0.86
C LEU A 36 4.04 -5.97 -0.56
N LYS A 37 5.36 -5.91 -0.39
CA LYS A 37 6.17 -7.03 0.10
C LYS A 37 6.94 -6.57 1.33
N THR A 38 6.68 -7.22 2.46
CA THR A 38 7.33 -6.92 3.74
C THR A 38 7.94 -8.20 4.30
N THR A 39 9.21 -8.15 4.70
CA THR A 39 9.85 -9.24 5.43
C THR A 39 9.92 -8.85 6.90
N SER A 40 9.20 -9.59 7.74
CA SER A 40 9.28 -9.45 9.20
C SER A 40 10.37 -10.39 9.72
N SER A 41 11.28 -9.88 10.55
CA SER A 41 12.31 -10.68 11.23
C SER A 41 12.12 -10.56 12.74
N VAL A 42 11.84 -11.68 13.40
CA VAL A 42 11.76 -11.78 14.86
C VAL A 42 13.07 -12.39 15.36
N ILE A 43 13.85 -11.60 16.10
CA ILE A 43 15.09 -12.05 16.73
C ILE A 43 14.75 -12.59 18.11
N ILE A 44 14.98 -13.88 18.34
CA ILE A 44 14.80 -14.52 19.64
C ILE A 44 16.11 -14.39 20.41
N LYS A 45 16.05 -13.80 21.61
CA LYS A 45 17.22 -13.63 22.48
C LYS A 45 16.98 -14.28 23.84
N ALA A 46 18.01 -14.93 24.38
CA ALA A 46 18.06 -15.41 25.75
C ALA A 46 18.13 -14.25 26.75
N ALA A 47 17.88 -14.53 28.03
CA ALA A 47 17.89 -13.52 29.09
C ALA A 47 19.26 -12.85 29.29
N ASP A 48 20.34 -13.52 28.89
CA ASP A 48 21.72 -12.99 28.89
C ASP A 48 22.05 -12.16 27.62
N GLY A 49 21.10 -12.04 26.69
CA GLY A 49 21.25 -11.31 25.43
C GLY A 49 21.76 -12.16 24.26
N THR A 50 22.07 -13.44 24.47
CA THR A 50 22.51 -14.36 23.40
C THR A 50 21.40 -14.55 22.37
N GLU A 51 21.71 -14.39 21.09
CA GLU A 51 20.75 -14.63 20.00
C GLU A 51 20.53 -16.14 19.82
N LEU A 52 19.32 -16.60 20.12
CA LEU A 52 18.91 -18.00 20.04
C LEU A 52 18.41 -18.39 18.64
N GLY A 53 18.05 -17.39 17.82
CA GLY A 53 17.66 -17.61 16.43
C GLY A 53 16.89 -16.43 15.83
N VAL A 54 16.82 -16.41 14.50
CA VAL A 54 16.04 -15.43 13.73
C VAL A 54 14.91 -16.16 13.02
N SER A 55 13.66 -15.83 13.36
CA SER A 55 12.50 -16.25 12.59
C SER A 55 12.19 -15.18 11.55
N LYS A 56 12.17 -15.56 10.27
CA LYS A 56 11.77 -14.68 9.18
C LYS A 56 10.39 -15.09 8.66
N ALA A 57 9.50 -14.13 8.52
CA ALA A 57 8.19 -14.31 7.93
C ALA A 57 8.00 -13.28 6.81
N ASP A 58 7.71 -13.76 5.61
CA ASP A 58 7.39 -12.90 4.47
C ASP A 58 5.87 -12.68 4.42
N LEU A 59 5.47 -11.42 4.45
CA LEU A 59 4.09 -11.00 4.26
C LEU A 59 3.97 -10.25 2.94
N SER A 60 3.10 -10.76 2.06
CA SER A 60 2.80 -10.14 0.78
C SER A 60 1.33 -9.74 0.74
N ALA A 61 1.05 -8.50 0.39
CA ALA A 61 -0.30 -7.97 0.25
C ALA A 61 -0.37 -7.12 -1.02
N ASN A 62 -1.39 -7.34 -1.85
CA ASN A 62 -1.51 -6.68 -3.15
C ASN A 62 -2.89 -6.00 -3.27
N PRO A 63 -3.18 -4.96 -2.46
CA PRO A 63 -4.49 -4.31 -2.49
C PRO A 63 -4.81 -3.68 -3.86
N ILE A 64 -6.09 -3.77 -4.22
CA ILE A 64 -6.70 -3.03 -5.32
C ILE A 64 -7.73 -2.08 -4.70
N ILE A 65 -7.60 -0.79 -5.01
CA ILE A 65 -8.48 0.27 -4.51
C ILE A 65 -9.25 0.85 -5.70
N SER A 66 -10.57 0.83 -5.63
CA SER A 66 -11.44 1.48 -6.63
C SER A 66 -11.93 2.84 -6.13
N PHE A 67 -12.14 3.75 -7.06
CA PHE A 67 -12.66 5.10 -6.81
C PHE A 67 -13.69 5.43 -7.89
N LEU A 68 -14.81 6.02 -7.47
CA LEU A 68 -15.89 6.49 -8.34
C LEU A 68 -16.41 7.82 -7.80
N ALA A 69 -16.46 8.84 -8.65
CA ALA A 69 -16.93 10.17 -8.29
C ALA A 69 -17.70 10.83 -9.43
N VAL A 70 -18.64 11.70 -9.06
CA VAL A 70 -19.34 12.61 -9.97
C VAL A 70 -18.74 14.00 -9.78
N SER A 71 -18.45 14.71 -10.87
CA SER A 71 -17.93 16.08 -10.85
C SER A 71 -18.95 17.07 -11.41
N TYR A 72 -18.91 18.31 -10.91
CA TYR A 72 -19.69 19.43 -11.43
C TYR A 72 -18.77 20.58 -11.83
N LYS A 73 -18.95 21.14 -13.02
CA LYS A 73 -18.23 22.29 -13.56
C LYS A 73 -19.20 23.48 -13.65
N PHE A 74 -18.82 24.60 -13.03
CA PHE A 74 -19.54 25.87 -13.09
C PHE A 74 -19.26 26.62 -14.39
#